data_AF-A0A5S9P2Q3-F1
#
_entry.id   AF-A0A5S9P2Q3-F1
#
_cell.length_a   1.000
_cell.length_b   1.000
_cell.length_c   1.000
_cell.angle_alpha   90.00
_cell.angle_beta   90.00
_cell.angle_gamma   90.00
#
_symmetry.space_group_name_H-M   'P 1'
#
loop_
_entity.id
_entity.type
_entity.pdbx_description
1 polymer ?
#
loop_
_entity_poly.entity_id
_entity_poly.type
_entity_poly.pdbx_seq_one_letter_code
_entity_poly.pdbx_strand_id
1 'polypeptide(L)'
;MTQTEEIGELISSYTHLKQYFEGAREDFENRISNIESRSDDVIDQVQVAIPEAVESELYRSVYFDPDNGDDSQEGTPSNPLKSLKASIEKIPKGGYGVIFTTESGKTITIDEDIFILGKSIVFRFKDAIINASASIRIFAGALKASYPISLSHSSEYFIHHYSADIRLPMASLNPQAEASGLLYSAYNGGNVSFPGSHHSEVLVTGIIEDTPAQYYIFSPLYYRSSMIVCLHGLSVGQNVDVFHPTYQALQVGNKQVYLVGA
;
A
#
# COMPACT_ATOMS: atom_id res chain seq x y z
N MET A 1 -88.59 -4.20 -18.36
CA MET A 1 -87.60 -5.11 -17.77
C MET A 1 -88.27 -5.83 -16.62
N THR A 2 -88.19 -7.15 -16.58
CA THR A 2 -88.64 -7.93 -15.42
C THR A 2 -87.54 -7.92 -14.36
N GLN A 3 -87.88 -8.04 -13.07
CA GLN A 3 -86.87 -8.14 -12.00
C GLN A 3 -85.84 -9.25 -12.25
N THR A 4 -86.25 -10.31 -12.94
CA THR A 4 -85.36 -11.42 -13.33
C THR A 4 -84.31 -11.00 -14.35
N GLU A 5 -84.66 -10.13 -15.32
CA GLU A 5 -83.72 -9.57 -16.29
C GLU A 5 -82.70 -8.64 -15.61
N GLU A 6 -83.16 -7.77 -14.71
CA GLU A 6 -82.29 -6.85 -13.94
C GLU A 6 -81.28 -7.62 -13.05
N ILE A 7 -81.72 -8.71 -12.41
CA ILE A 7 -80.84 -9.59 -11.63
C ILE A 7 -79.82 -10.30 -12.54
N GLY A 8 -80.24 -10.74 -13.73
CA GLY A 8 -79.35 -11.36 -14.72
C GLY A 8 -78.24 -10.41 -15.20
N GLU A 9 -78.58 -9.16 -15.51
CA GLU A 9 -77.63 -8.12 -15.91
C GLU A 9 -76.66 -7.75 -14.78
N LEU A 10 -77.14 -7.68 -13.54
CA LEU A 10 -76.31 -7.40 -12.37
C LEU A 10 -75.30 -8.53 -12.11
N ILE A 11 -75.74 -9.79 -12.21
CA ILE A 11 -74.86 -10.96 -12.09
C ILE A 11 -73.81 -10.95 -13.19
N SER A 12 -74.20 -10.71 -14.45
CA SER A 12 -73.24 -10.63 -15.57
C SER A 12 -72.22 -9.51 -15.39
N SER A 13 -72.68 -8.33 -14.97
CA SER A 13 -71.81 -7.17 -14.70
C SER A 13 -70.83 -7.46 -13.55
N TYR A 14 -71.30 -8.10 -12.48
CA TYR A 14 -70.46 -8.54 -11.37
C TYR A 14 -69.42 -9.57 -11.81
N THR A 15 -69.81 -10.55 -12.64
CA THR A 15 -68.89 -11.55 -13.19
C THR A 15 -67.77 -10.91 -14.03
N HIS A 16 -68.11 -9.98 -14.92
CA HIS A 16 -67.10 -9.26 -15.71
C HIS A 16 -66.18 -8.41 -14.84
N LEU A 17 -66.74 -7.69 -13.86
CA LEU A 17 -65.95 -6.88 -12.95
C LEU A 17 -64.98 -7.72 -12.11
N LYS A 18 -65.45 -8.89 -11.63
CA LYS A 18 -64.61 -9.85 -10.92
C LYS A 18 -63.47 -10.35 -11.80
N GLN A 19 -63.75 -10.80 -13.03
CA GLN A 19 -62.72 -11.26 -13.97
C GLN A 19 -61.70 -10.17 -14.28
N TYR A 20 -62.15 -8.93 -14.45
CA TYR A 20 -61.26 -7.78 -14.66
C TYR A 20 -60.30 -7.58 -13.48
N PHE A 21 -60.81 -7.57 -12.25
CA PHE A 21 -59.96 -7.38 -11.06
C PHE A 21 -59.02 -8.57 -10.80
N GLU A 22 -59.46 -9.80 -11.06
CA GLU A 22 -58.60 -10.99 -10.96
C GLU A 22 -57.46 -10.93 -11.98
N GLY A 23 -57.75 -10.59 -13.24
CA GLY A 23 -56.72 -10.41 -14.27
C GLY A 23 -55.78 -9.23 -13.99
N ALA A 24 -56.30 -8.11 -13.49
CA ALA A 24 -55.48 -6.98 -13.09
C ALA A 24 -54.56 -7.33 -11.91
N ARG A 25 -55.07 -8.09 -10.93
CA ARG A 25 -54.27 -8.57 -9.79
C ARG A 25 -53.15 -9.49 -10.26
N GLU A 26 -53.43 -10.44 -11.16
CA GLU A 26 -52.42 -11.33 -11.72
C GLU A 26 -51.34 -10.55 -12.49
N ASP A 27 -51.72 -9.54 -13.30
CA ASP A 27 -50.77 -8.66 -13.98
C ASP A 27 -49.88 -7.89 -12.98
N PHE A 28 -50.47 -7.37 -11.90
CA PHE A 28 -49.70 -6.70 -10.85
C PHE A 28 -48.73 -7.65 -10.13
N GLU A 29 -49.17 -8.85 -9.76
CA GLU A 29 -48.32 -9.87 -9.12
C GLU A 29 -47.15 -10.27 -10.04
N ASN A 30 -47.42 -10.50 -11.33
CA ASN A 30 -46.39 -10.79 -12.33
C ASN A 30 -45.40 -9.63 -12.51
N ARG A 31 -45.89 -8.39 -12.54
CA ARG A 31 -45.02 -7.20 -12.65
C ARG A 31 -44.16 -7.00 -11.42
N ILE A 32 -44.70 -7.21 -10.22
CA ILE A 32 -43.93 -7.15 -8.97
C ILE A 32 -42.85 -8.23 -8.98
N SER A 33 -43.19 -9.48 -9.28
CA SER A 33 -42.22 -10.57 -9.36
C SER A 33 -41.10 -10.31 -10.36
N ASN A 34 -41.44 -9.74 -11.53
CA ASN A 34 -40.44 -9.33 -12.52
C ASN A 34 -39.52 -8.18 -12.04
N ILE A 35 -40.05 -7.24 -11.26
CA ILE A 35 -39.26 -6.14 -10.68
C ILE A 35 -38.32 -6.67 -9.60
N GLU A 36 -38.81 -7.55 -8.73
CA GLU A 36 -38.02 -8.20 -7.68
C GLU A 36 -36.87 -9.02 -8.30
N SER A 37 -37.18 -9.91 -9.24
CA SER A 37 -36.16 -10.71 -9.94
C SER A 37 -35.09 -9.86 -10.62
N ARG A 38 -35.47 -8.78 -11.31
CA ARG A 38 -34.49 -7.87 -11.93
C ARG A 38 -33.64 -7.13 -10.90
N SER A 39 -34.21 -6.81 -9.75
CA SER A 39 -33.47 -6.12 -8.67
C SER A 39 -32.45 -7.06 -8.05
N ASP A 40 -32.83 -8.32 -7.81
CA ASP A 40 -31.93 -9.36 -7.32
C ASP A 40 -30.78 -9.62 -8.31
N ASP A 41 -31.09 -9.74 -9.62
CA ASP A 41 -30.05 -9.90 -10.66
C ASP A 41 -29.04 -8.74 -10.67
N VAL A 42 -29.52 -7.50 -10.50
CA VAL A 42 -28.65 -6.31 -10.43
C VAL A 42 -27.82 -6.31 -9.15
N ILE A 43 -28.41 -6.68 -8.02
CA ILE A 43 -27.69 -6.80 -6.74
C ILE A 43 -26.58 -7.83 -6.86
N ASP A 44 -26.86 -9.00 -7.43
CA ASP A 44 -25.88 -10.08 -7.62
C ASP A 44 -24.73 -9.62 -8.53
N GLN A 45 -25.04 -8.94 -9.65
CA GLN A 45 -24.01 -8.38 -10.54
C GLN A 45 -23.14 -7.34 -9.84
N VAL A 46 -23.73 -6.45 -9.04
CA VAL A 46 -22.99 -5.41 -8.30
C VAL A 46 -22.13 -6.02 -7.20
N GLN A 47 -22.63 -7.04 -6.49
CA GLN A 47 -21.89 -7.73 -5.43
C GLN A 47 -20.64 -8.43 -5.94
N VAL A 48 -20.64 -8.91 -7.18
CA VAL A 48 -19.46 -9.51 -7.82
C VAL A 48 -18.53 -8.44 -8.40
N ALA A 49 -19.08 -7.43 -9.07
CA ALA A 49 -18.28 -6.44 -9.80
C ALA A 49 -17.49 -5.49 -8.87
N ILE A 50 -18.04 -5.11 -7.71
CA ILE A 50 -17.37 -4.17 -6.80
C ILE A 50 -16.05 -4.74 -6.25
N PRO A 51 -16.02 -5.95 -5.65
CA PRO A 51 -14.77 -6.53 -5.17
C PRO A 51 -13.71 -6.70 -6.27
N GLU A 52 -14.11 -7.18 -7.46
CA GLU A 52 -13.18 -7.35 -8.59
C GLU A 52 -12.61 -6.02 -9.09
N ALA A 53 -13.44 -4.98 -9.20
CA ALA A 53 -13.00 -3.65 -9.56
C ALA A 53 -12.05 -3.07 -8.49
N VAL A 54 -12.40 -3.20 -7.21
CA VAL A 54 -11.55 -2.75 -6.10
C VAL A 54 -10.21 -3.49 -6.09
N GLU A 55 -10.21 -4.81 -6.29
CA GLU A 55 -8.99 -5.61 -6.32
C GLU A 55 -8.10 -5.23 -7.52
N SER A 56 -8.68 -5.15 -8.73
CA SER A 56 -7.93 -4.80 -9.94
C SER A 56 -7.42 -3.35 -9.95
N GLU A 57 -8.09 -2.45 -9.24
CA GLU A 57 -7.62 -1.08 -9.08
C GLU A 57 -6.52 -0.96 -8.02
N LEU A 58 -6.72 -1.55 -6.84
CA LEU A 58 -5.84 -1.39 -5.69
C LEU A 58 -4.60 -2.28 -5.75
N TYR A 59 -4.65 -3.44 -6.40
CA TYR A 59 -3.50 -4.31 -6.59
C TYR A 59 -2.80 -4.03 -7.93
N ARG A 60 -1.51 -3.69 -7.90
CA ARG A 60 -0.74 -3.39 -9.13
C ARG A 60 0.59 -4.15 -9.17
N SER A 61 0.81 -4.87 -10.27
CA SER A 61 2.15 -5.35 -10.64
C SER A 61 2.74 -4.37 -11.64
N VAL A 62 3.87 -3.75 -11.28
CA VAL A 62 4.53 -2.72 -12.10
C VAL A 62 5.92 -3.20 -12.48
N TYR A 63 6.26 -3.06 -13.76
CA TYR A 63 7.56 -3.44 -14.31
C TYR A 63 8.38 -2.18 -14.59
N PHE A 64 9.64 -2.25 -14.19
CA PHE A 64 10.59 -1.17 -14.18
C PHE A 64 11.89 -1.63 -14.85
N ASP A 65 12.40 -0.81 -15.76
CA ASP A 65 13.67 -1.02 -16.47
C ASP A 65 14.42 0.33 -16.54
N PRO A 66 15.49 0.51 -15.74
CA PRO A 66 16.18 1.80 -15.68
C PRO A 66 16.90 2.16 -16.99
N ASP A 67 17.22 1.16 -17.83
CA ASP A 67 17.99 1.36 -19.05
C ASP A 67 17.08 1.66 -20.25
N ASN A 68 16.01 0.89 -20.40
CA ASN A 68 15.16 0.88 -21.59
C ASN A 68 13.70 1.30 -21.34
N GLY A 69 13.30 1.54 -20.09
CA GLY A 69 11.94 1.91 -19.76
C GLY A 69 11.55 3.30 -20.25
N ASP A 70 10.24 3.58 -20.17
CA ASP A 70 9.65 4.86 -20.54
C ASP A 70 8.53 5.21 -19.55
N ASP A 71 8.67 6.33 -18.85
CA ASP A 71 7.74 6.77 -17.81
C ASP A 71 6.36 7.20 -18.35
N SER A 72 6.22 7.35 -19.67
CA SER A 72 4.92 7.57 -20.30
C SER A 72 4.09 6.29 -20.46
N GLN A 73 4.66 5.12 -20.18
CA GLN A 73 4.00 3.81 -20.34
C GLN A 73 3.16 3.42 -19.12
N GLU A 74 2.54 2.25 -19.18
CA GLU A 74 1.75 1.69 -18.07
C GLU A 74 2.56 0.84 -17.08
N GLY A 75 3.81 0.50 -17.40
CA GLY A 75 4.64 -0.37 -16.54
C GLY A 75 4.25 -1.84 -16.63
N THR A 76 3.97 -2.32 -17.84
CA THR A 76 3.75 -3.75 -18.12
C THR A 76 5.08 -4.43 -18.46
N PRO A 77 5.17 -5.78 -18.48
CA PRO A 77 6.42 -6.47 -18.83
C PRO A 77 7.00 -6.06 -20.19
N SER A 78 6.13 -5.76 -21.17
CA SER A 78 6.53 -5.35 -22.52
C SER A 78 6.78 -3.85 -22.66
N ASN A 79 6.24 -3.04 -21.75
CA ASN A 79 6.36 -1.59 -21.73
C ASN A 79 6.69 -1.12 -20.30
N PRO A 80 7.92 -1.41 -19.80
CA PRO A 80 8.32 -1.08 -18.45
C PRO A 80 8.52 0.43 -18.27
N LEU A 81 8.33 0.91 -17.05
CA LEU A 81 8.63 2.29 -16.66
C LEU A 81 10.14 2.47 -16.48
N LYS A 82 10.62 3.70 -16.65
CA LYS A 82 12.04 4.02 -16.56
C LYS A 82 12.50 4.34 -15.14
N SER A 83 11.68 5.05 -14.38
CA SER A 83 12.02 5.53 -13.04
C SER A 83 11.27 4.76 -11.96
N LEU A 84 11.93 4.61 -10.81
CA LEU A 84 11.31 4.02 -9.63
C LEU A 84 10.15 4.89 -9.13
N LYS A 85 10.28 6.22 -9.27
CA LYS A 85 9.23 7.18 -8.91
C LYS A 85 7.97 6.95 -9.72
N ALA A 86 8.06 6.93 -11.06
CA ALA A 86 6.91 6.67 -11.92
C ALA A 86 6.25 5.33 -11.58
N SER A 87 7.06 4.32 -11.26
CA SER A 87 6.57 2.99 -10.85
C SER A 87 5.75 3.02 -9.56
N ILE A 88 6.15 3.81 -8.58
CA ILE A 88 5.42 4.00 -7.31
C ILE A 88 4.18 4.88 -7.50
N GLU A 89 4.23 5.85 -8.42
CA GLU A 89 3.11 6.74 -8.73
C GLU A 89 1.95 6.02 -9.41
N LYS A 90 2.21 4.98 -10.21
CA LYS A 90 1.18 4.12 -10.83
C LYS A 90 0.36 3.31 -9.81
N ILE A 91 0.85 3.14 -8.60
CA ILE A 91 0.11 2.43 -7.54
C ILE A 91 -0.81 3.43 -6.85
N PRO A 92 -2.14 3.21 -6.79
CA PRO A 92 -3.05 4.18 -6.18
C PRO A 92 -2.89 4.25 -4.67
N LYS A 93 -3.36 5.36 -4.06
CA LYS A 93 -3.48 5.48 -2.61
C LYS A 93 -4.45 4.42 -2.08
N GLY A 94 -4.12 3.79 -0.95
CA GLY A 94 -4.81 2.62 -0.41
C GLY A 94 -4.41 1.30 -1.09
N GLY A 95 -3.67 1.38 -2.21
CA GLY A 95 -3.26 0.25 -3.00
C GLY A 95 -2.06 -0.51 -2.45
N TYR A 96 -1.91 -1.72 -2.96
CA TYR A 96 -0.77 -2.58 -2.79
C TYR A 96 -0.11 -2.78 -4.16
N GLY A 97 1.20 -2.54 -4.25
CA GLY A 97 1.93 -2.76 -5.49
C GLY A 97 3.22 -3.52 -5.32
N VAL A 98 3.49 -4.38 -6.31
CA VAL A 98 4.74 -5.13 -6.45
C VAL A 98 5.48 -4.58 -7.64
N ILE A 99 6.69 -4.08 -7.42
CA ILE A 99 7.54 -3.51 -8.46
C ILE A 99 8.66 -4.50 -8.78
N PHE A 100 8.75 -4.85 -10.05
CA PHE A 100 9.72 -5.80 -10.60
C PHE A 100 10.76 -5.07 -11.43
N THR A 101 12.03 -5.43 -11.29
CA THR A 101 13.00 -5.16 -12.35
C THR A 101 12.83 -6.18 -13.47
N THR A 102 13.04 -5.77 -14.72
CA THR A 102 13.04 -6.69 -15.88
C THR A 102 14.16 -7.71 -15.82
N GLU A 103 15.28 -7.36 -15.19
CA GLU A 103 16.47 -8.19 -15.05
C GLU A 103 17.07 -8.09 -13.63
N SER A 104 17.98 -9.01 -13.29
CA SER A 104 18.73 -8.98 -12.02
C SER A 104 19.99 -8.11 -12.13
N GLY A 105 20.51 -7.61 -11.01
CA GLY A 105 21.78 -6.88 -10.99
C GLY A 105 21.70 -5.44 -11.49
N LYS A 106 20.49 -4.89 -11.68
CA LYS A 106 20.31 -3.54 -12.21
C LYS A 106 20.73 -2.49 -11.18
N THR A 107 21.35 -1.43 -11.69
CA THR A 107 21.58 -0.20 -10.92
C THR A 107 20.36 0.70 -11.03
N ILE A 108 19.79 1.06 -9.88
CA ILE A 108 18.59 1.88 -9.76
C ILE A 108 19.02 3.23 -9.20
N THR A 109 18.80 4.29 -9.96
CA THR A 109 19.11 5.66 -9.52
C THR A 109 17.87 6.29 -8.89
N ILE A 110 18.06 6.92 -7.73
CA ILE A 110 17.04 7.76 -7.06
C ILE A 110 17.66 9.15 -6.88
N ASP A 111 17.36 10.04 -7.82
CA ASP A 111 17.90 11.40 -7.88
C ASP A 111 16.90 12.49 -7.47
N GLU A 112 15.65 12.09 -7.22
CA GLU A 112 14.60 12.93 -6.68
C GLU A 112 13.80 12.22 -5.59
N ASP A 113 13.13 13.00 -4.74
CA ASP A 113 12.36 12.46 -3.63
C ASP A 113 11.16 11.63 -4.13
N ILE A 114 10.98 10.46 -3.53
CA ILE A 114 9.90 9.52 -3.82
C ILE A 114 8.92 9.50 -2.64
N PHE A 115 7.63 9.62 -2.92
CA PHE A 115 6.59 9.64 -1.89
C PHE A 115 5.74 8.37 -1.90
N ILE A 116 5.69 7.68 -0.76
CA ILE A 116 4.79 6.54 -0.49
C ILE A 116 3.72 7.01 0.50
N LEU A 117 2.59 7.49 -0.02
CA LEU A 117 1.49 8.08 0.76
C LEU A 117 0.29 7.13 0.83
N GLY A 118 0.08 6.46 1.97
CA GLY A 118 -1.07 5.57 2.12
C GLY A 118 -1.01 4.33 1.23
N LYS A 119 0.17 3.89 0.80
CA LYS A 119 0.37 2.76 -0.14
C LYS A 119 1.25 1.69 0.48
N SER A 120 1.09 0.45 0.04
CA SER A 120 1.98 -0.65 0.37
C SER A 120 2.81 -1.06 -0.85
N ILE A 121 4.13 -0.91 -0.77
CA ILE A 121 5.05 -1.17 -1.88
C ILE A 121 5.95 -2.35 -1.55
N VAL A 122 6.08 -3.27 -2.50
CA VAL A 122 7.04 -4.38 -2.44
C VAL A 122 8.01 -4.31 -3.61
N PHE A 123 9.29 -4.12 -3.31
CA PHE A 123 10.37 -4.24 -4.27
C PHE A 123 10.75 -5.72 -4.45
N ARG A 124 10.74 -6.18 -5.70
CA ARG A 124 11.27 -7.49 -6.12
C ARG A 124 12.49 -7.30 -7.00
N PHE A 125 13.49 -6.62 -6.45
CA PHE A 125 14.73 -6.30 -7.14
C PHE A 125 15.80 -7.30 -6.72
N LYS A 126 16.15 -8.23 -7.61
CA LYS A 126 17.15 -9.25 -7.32
C LYS A 126 18.55 -8.71 -7.64
N ASP A 127 19.45 -8.81 -6.67
CA ASP A 127 20.86 -8.38 -6.77
C ASP A 127 21.01 -6.89 -7.16
N ALA A 128 20.00 -6.07 -6.90
CA ALA A 128 19.97 -4.68 -7.34
C ALA A 128 20.87 -3.77 -6.48
N ILE A 129 21.43 -2.77 -7.15
CA ILE A 129 22.24 -1.72 -6.55
C ILE A 129 21.44 -0.42 -6.62
N ILE A 130 21.04 0.12 -5.47
CA ILE A 130 20.36 1.41 -5.38
C ILE A 130 21.43 2.49 -5.15
N ASN A 131 21.49 3.46 -6.06
CA ASN A 131 22.31 4.66 -5.94
C ASN A 131 21.38 5.86 -5.74
N ALA A 132 21.34 6.40 -4.53
CA ALA A 132 20.37 7.42 -4.15
C ALA A 132 21.05 8.75 -3.77
N SER A 133 20.78 9.82 -4.50
CA SER A 133 21.08 11.18 -4.07
C SER A 133 19.87 11.89 -3.46
N ALA A 134 18.71 11.24 -3.44
CA ALA A 134 17.48 11.72 -2.82
C ALA A 134 16.82 10.65 -1.94
N SER A 135 15.75 11.03 -1.24
CA SER A 135 15.16 10.23 -0.17
C SER A 135 13.83 9.58 -0.56
N ILE A 136 13.50 8.45 0.07
CA ILE A 136 12.16 7.88 0.05
C ILE A 136 11.39 8.36 1.28
N ARG A 137 10.22 8.96 1.08
CA ARG A 137 9.37 9.51 2.14
C ARG A 137 8.09 8.70 2.28
N ILE A 138 7.90 8.06 3.42
CA ILE A 138 6.80 7.14 3.68
C ILE A 138 5.86 7.75 4.73
N PHE A 139 4.58 7.89 4.38
CA PHE A 139 3.55 8.41 5.28
C PHE A 139 2.35 7.45 5.28
N ALA A 140 2.09 6.83 6.43
CA ALA A 140 1.00 5.86 6.60
C ALA A 140 1.06 4.73 5.54
N GLY A 141 2.25 4.16 5.32
CA GLY A 141 2.49 3.24 4.21
C GLY A 141 3.45 2.11 4.55
N ALA A 142 3.74 1.27 3.56
CA ALA A 142 4.71 0.19 3.70
C ALA A 142 5.72 0.18 2.55
N LEU A 143 6.96 -0.16 2.88
CA LEU A 143 8.02 -0.44 1.92
C LEU A 143 8.77 -1.71 2.31
N LYS A 144 8.68 -2.74 1.47
CA LYS A 144 9.32 -4.03 1.72
C LYS A 144 10.19 -4.44 0.53
N ALA A 145 11.43 -4.80 0.77
CA ALA A 145 12.25 -5.48 -0.23
C ALA A 145 12.20 -7.01 -0.02
N SER A 146 11.93 -7.74 -1.10
CA SER A 146 11.86 -9.21 -1.08
C SER A 146 13.23 -9.86 -1.08
N TYR A 147 14.23 -9.17 -1.65
CA TYR A 147 15.62 -9.61 -1.74
C TYR A 147 16.53 -8.59 -1.10
N PRO A 148 17.72 -9.00 -0.60
CA PRO A 148 18.73 -8.07 -0.14
C PRO A 148 19.10 -7.03 -1.20
N ILE A 149 19.19 -5.77 -0.80
CA ILE A 149 19.58 -4.65 -1.67
C ILE A 149 20.99 -4.16 -1.30
N SER A 150 21.78 -3.79 -2.30
CA SER A 150 22.99 -3.00 -2.10
C SER A 150 22.62 -1.52 -2.22
N LEU A 151 22.89 -0.71 -1.20
CA LEU A 151 22.54 0.70 -1.19
C LEU A 151 23.80 1.56 -1.10
N SER A 152 23.95 2.50 -2.02
CA SER A 152 24.81 3.66 -1.83
C SER A 152 23.97 4.92 -1.87
N HIS A 153 24.15 5.82 -0.90
CA HIS A 153 23.38 7.06 -0.86
C HIS A 153 24.17 8.25 -0.33
N SER A 154 23.83 9.44 -0.83
CA SER A 154 24.44 10.71 -0.43
C SER A 154 23.46 11.67 0.24
N SER A 155 22.18 11.34 0.29
CA SER A 155 21.21 12.08 1.10
C SER A 155 21.56 12.00 2.59
N GLU A 156 21.29 13.07 3.36
CA GLU A 156 21.48 13.06 4.81
C GLU A 156 20.81 11.84 5.45
N TYR A 157 19.58 11.52 5.01
CA TYR A 157 18.86 10.29 5.35
C TYR A 157 18.23 9.64 4.13
N PHE A 158 18.40 8.33 3.97
CA PHE A 158 17.81 7.63 2.82
C PHE A 158 16.27 7.52 2.92
N ILE A 159 15.75 7.16 4.09
CA ILE A 159 14.31 6.99 4.31
C ILE A 159 13.81 7.93 5.39
N HIS A 160 12.84 8.77 5.00
CA HIS A 160 12.02 9.53 5.92
C HIS A 160 10.73 8.77 6.15
N HIS A 161 10.35 8.52 7.39
CA HIS A 161 9.14 7.76 7.66
C HIS A 161 8.26 8.35 8.76
N TYR A 162 6.95 8.13 8.60
CA TYR A 162 5.91 8.48 9.54
C TYR A 162 4.81 7.42 9.48
N SER A 163 4.63 6.68 10.58
CA SER A 163 3.71 5.54 10.65
C SER A 163 3.92 4.57 9.48
N ALA A 164 5.07 3.90 9.46
CA ALA A 164 5.48 3.07 8.33
C ALA A 164 5.82 1.62 8.73
N ASP A 165 5.49 0.67 7.87
CA ASP A 165 5.98 -0.72 7.92
C ASP A 165 7.12 -0.89 6.90
N ILE A 166 8.34 -1.03 7.40
CA ILE A 166 9.55 -1.03 6.59
C ILE A 166 10.29 -2.35 6.77
N ARG A 167 10.59 -3.03 5.67
CA ARG A 167 11.45 -4.23 5.65
C ARG A 167 12.56 -4.09 4.61
N LEU A 168 13.79 -3.98 5.09
CA LEU A 168 14.99 -3.77 4.26
C LEU A 168 16.06 -4.80 4.61
N PRO A 169 16.05 -5.97 3.95
CA PRO A 169 17.24 -6.78 3.88
C PRO A 169 18.35 -6.03 3.13
N MET A 170 19.50 -5.86 3.79
CA MET A 170 20.68 -5.19 3.24
C MET A 170 21.72 -6.22 2.82
N ALA A 171 22.13 -6.19 1.56
CA ALA A 171 23.31 -6.89 1.09
C ALA A 171 24.57 -6.11 1.44
N SER A 172 24.53 -4.79 1.21
CA SER A 172 25.58 -3.84 1.60
C SER A 172 24.99 -2.44 1.75
N LEU A 173 25.66 -1.60 2.54
CA LEU A 173 25.33 -0.19 2.72
C LEU A 173 26.62 0.63 2.64
N ASN A 174 26.69 1.53 1.67
CA ASN A 174 27.82 2.41 1.42
C ASN A 174 27.36 3.88 1.42
N PRO A 175 27.22 4.50 2.61
CA PRO A 175 26.87 5.90 2.72
C PRO A 175 28.02 6.79 2.24
N GLN A 176 27.70 7.82 1.47
CA GLN A 176 28.66 8.86 1.09
C GLN A 176 28.89 9.82 2.28
N ALA A 177 29.95 10.63 2.21
CA ALA A 177 30.45 11.41 3.35
C ALA A 177 29.43 12.37 4.01
N GLU A 178 28.38 12.78 3.29
CA GLU A 178 27.34 13.68 3.79
C GLU A 178 26.15 12.94 4.44
N ALA A 179 26.09 11.62 4.31
CA ALA A 179 24.99 10.82 4.81
C ALA A 179 25.15 10.58 6.33
N SER A 180 24.11 10.92 7.10
CA SER A 180 24.10 10.81 8.56
C SER A 180 23.35 9.56 9.05
N GLY A 181 22.42 9.04 8.25
CA GLY A 181 21.79 7.77 8.59
C GLY A 181 20.85 7.16 7.56
N LEU A 182 20.31 6.00 7.90
CA LEU A 182 19.45 5.24 7.00
C LEU A 182 17.99 5.66 7.14
N LEU A 183 17.49 5.66 8.37
CA LEU A 183 16.09 5.91 8.70
C LEU A 183 15.98 7.12 9.61
N TYR A 184 15.15 8.06 9.21
CA TYR A 184 14.83 9.26 9.98
C TYR A 184 13.32 9.45 10.08
N SER A 185 12.85 9.86 11.24
CA SER A 185 11.45 10.22 11.44
C SER A 185 11.38 11.69 11.87
N ALA A 186 10.92 12.51 10.93
CA ALA A 186 10.88 13.97 11.02
C ALA A 186 9.72 14.50 11.88
N TYR A 187 8.93 13.61 12.49
CA TYR A 187 7.63 13.99 13.01
C TYR A 187 7.76 14.95 14.19
N ASN A 188 7.15 16.13 14.04
CA ASN A 188 7.33 17.27 14.95
C ASN A 188 6.02 17.85 15.52
N GLY A 189 4.85 17.24 15.31
CA GLY A 189 3.65 17.63 16.09
C GLY A 189 2.28 17.56 15.40
N GLY A 190 1.78 16.38 15.13
CA GLY A 190 0.34 16.15 14.91
C GLY A 190 -0.33 15.46 16.10
N ASN A 191 -1.65 15.33 16.01
CA ASN A 191 -2.49 14.84 17.08
C ASN A 191 -2.17 13.37 17.47
N VAL A 192 -1.65 13.16 18.69
CA VAL A 192 -1.37 11.83 19.28
C VAL A 192 -2.60 11.18 19.94
N SER A 193 -3.78 11.79 19.85
CA SER A 193 -5.00 11.32 20.52
C SER A 193 -5.58 10.02 19.95
N PHE A 194 -5.16 9.61 18.75
CA PHE A 194 -5.71 8.43 18.08
C PHE A 194 -4.74 7.23 18.23
N PRO A 195 -5.21 6.09 18.76
CA PRO A 195 -4.43 4.85 18.81
C PRO A 195 -3.90 4.47 17.42
N GLY A 196 -2.63 4.05 17.33
CA GLY A 196 -2.03 3.58 16.07
C GLY A 196 -1.37 4.65 15.19
N SER A 197 -1.53 5.94 15.51
CA SER A 197 -1.24 7.02 14.56
C SER A 197 0.23 7.34 14.29
N HIS A 198 1.17 6.74 15.03
CA HIS A 198 2.59 7.14 15.03
C HIS A 198 3.59 5.99 15.08
N HIS A 199 3.13 4.74 15.05
CA HIS A 199 4.04 3.60 15.21
C HIS A 199 4.62 3.20 13.86
N SER A 200 5.94 3.03 13.83
CA SER A 200 6.61 2.36 12.73
C SER A 200 7.08 0.98 13.18
N GLU A 201 6.87 -0.01 12.34
CA GLU A 201 7.46 -1.34 12.47
C GLU A 201 8.59 -1.42 11.45
N VAL A 202 9.82 -1.59 11.93
CA VAL A 202 10.99 -1.56 11.06
C VAL A 202 11.84 -2.81 11.26
N LEU A 203 12.09 -3.51 10.16
CA LEU A 203 12.99 -4.66 10.07
C LEU A 203 14.16 -4.34 9.14
N VAL A 204 15.37 -4.31 9.69
CA VAL A 204 16.63 -4.21 8.92
C VAL A 204 17.47 -5.44 9.24
N THR A 205 17.96 -6.12 8.21
CA THR A 205 18.76 -7.35 8.36
C THR A 205 19.99 -7.32 7.46
N GLY A 206 21.01 -8.13 7.74
CA GLY A 206 22.17 -8.31 6.85
C GLY A 206 23.45 -7.70 7.41
N ILE A 207 24.38 -7.35 6.51
CA ILE A 207 25.70 -6.83 6.89
C ILE A 207 25.81 -5.39 6.43
N ILE A 208 26.04 -4.48 7.38
CA ILE A 208 26.40 -3.10 7.11
C ILE A 208 27.87 -2.97 7.49
N GLU A 209 28.71 -2.74 6.48
CA GLU A 209 30.15 -2.61 6.66
C GLU A 209 30.50 -1.30 7.38
N ASP A 210 31.78 -1.15 7.71
CA ASP A 210 32.26 0.08 8.31
C ASP A 210 32.12 1.26 7.35
N THR A 211 31.89 2.44 7.92
CA THR A 211 31.65 3.66 7.15
C THR A 211 32.76 4.67 7.44
N PRO A 212 33.07 5.61 6.53
CA PRO A 212 34.18 6.55 6.73
C PRO A 212 34.00 7.53 7.89
N ALA A 213 32.75 7.73 8.34
CA ALA A 213 32.37 8.64 9.42
C ALA A 213 31.21 8.01 10.21
N GLN A 214 30.91 8.56 11.39
CA GLN A 214 29.81 8.07 12.21
C GLN A 214 28.48 8.07 11.44
N TYR A 215 27.82 6.92 11.39
CA TYR A 215 26.55 6.73 10.70
C TYR A 215 25.53 6.04 11.60
N TYR A 216 24.26 6.40 11.47
CA TYR A 216 23.18 5.83 12.29
C TYR A 216 22.15 5.08 11.44
N ILE A 217 21.85 3.82 11.79
CA ILE A 217 20.74 3.11 11.12
C ILE A 217 19.42 3.80 11.45
N PHE A 218 19.20 4.13 12.72
CA PHE A 218 18.07 4.92 13.20
C PHE A 218 18.59 6.27 13.70
N SER A 219 18.37 7.30 12.88
CA SER A 219 18.79 8.69 13.10
C SER A 219 17.85 9.47 14.02
N PRO A 220 18.31 10.59 14.62
CA PRO A 220 17.62 11.24 15.73
C PRO A 220 16.18 11.61 15.43
N LEU A 221 15.30 11.44 16.43
CA LEU A 221 13.96 12.00 16.42
C LEU A 221 13.95 13.36 17.09
N TYR A 222 13.13 14.26 16.56
CA TYR A 222 12.83 15.53 17.21
C TYR A 222 11.67 15.44 18.23
N TYR A 223 11.02 14.28 18.40
CA TYR A 223 9.82 14.15 19.22
C TYR A 223 9.50 12.71 19.68
N ARG A 224 8.57 12.58 20.64
CA ARG A 224 8.05 11.35 21.30
C ARG A 224 7.34 10.36 20.35
N SER A 225 8.01 9.90 19.31
CA SER A 225 7.53 8.75 18.53
C SER A 225 8.01 7.46 19.15
N SER A 226 7.24 6.38 18.98
CA SER A 226 7.66 5.04 19.39
C SER A 226 7.67 4.09 18.20
N MET A 227 8.70 3.26 18.14
CA MET A 227 8.92 2.30 17.08
C MET A 227 9.15 0.91 17.67
N ILE A 228 8.74 -0.09 16.92
CA ILE A 228 9.17 -1.47 17.14
C ILE A 228 10.22 -1.76 16.09
N VAL A 229 11.43 -2.04 16.54
CA VAL A 229 12.58 -2.28 15.68
C VAL A 229 13.05 -3.72 15.84
N CYS A 230 13.16 -4.44 14.73
CA CYS A 230 13.70 -5.79 14.69
C CYS A 230 14.98 -5.81 13.85
N LEU A 231 16.07 -6.30 14.43
CA LEU A 231 17.41 -6.28 13.82
C LEU A 231 17.96 -7.69 13.63
N HIS A 232 17.08 -8.68 13.48
CA HIS A 232 17.47 -10.07 13.40
C HIS A 232 18.52 -10.32 12.32
N GLY A 233 19.69 -10.82 12.72
CA GLY A 233 20.77 -11.13 11.79
C GLY A 233 21.43 -9.89 11.19
N LEU A 234 21.32 -8.75 11.86
CA LEU A 234 22.08 -7.54 11.52
C LEU A 234 23.46 -7.55 12.18
N SER A 235 24.50 -7.28 11.40
CA SER A 235 25.83 -6.93 11.89
C SER A 235 26.24 -5.57 11.35
N VAL A 236 26.86 -4.74 12.19
CA VAL A 236 27.25 -3.36 11.88
C VAL A 236 28.76 -3.17 12.03
N GLY A 237 29.34 -2.31 11.19
CA GLY A 237 30.73 -1.87 11.28
C GLY A 237 31.00 -0.98 12.48
N GLN A 238 32.27 -0.61 12.67
CA GLN A 238 32.74 0.10 13.86
C GLN A 238 32.15 1.51 13.99
N ASN A 239 32.02 2.24 12.87
CA ASN A 239 31.48 3.59 12.82
C ASN A 239 29.97 3.61 12.52
N VAL A 240 29.30 2.47 12.69
CA VAL A 240 27.86 2.34 12.45
C VAL A 240 27.16 2.03 13.76
N ASP A 241 26.44 3.01 14.27
CA ASP A 241 25.57 2.83 15.41
C ASP A 241 24.16 2.46 14.96
N VAL A 242 23.55 1.54 15.69
CA VAL A 242 22.16 1.16 15.44
C VAL A 242 21.24 2.35 15.74
N PHE A 243 21.35 2.93 16.95
CA PHE A 243 20.47 4.00 17.40
C PHE A 243 21.28 5.27 17.68
N HIS A 244 20.80 6.41 17.19
CA HIS A 244 21.31 7.71 17.62
C HIS A 244 21.17 7.89 19.14
N PRO A 245 22.10 8.56 19.84
CA PRO A 245 22.08 8.73 21.31
C PRO A 245 20.85 9.42 21.90
N THR A 246 20.03 10.07 21.07
CA THR A 246 18.75 10.66 21.50
C THR A 246 17.68 9.60 21.78
N TYR A 247 17.83 8.38 21.27
CA TYR A 247 16.89 7.31 21.51
C TYR A 247 17.08 6.67 22.89
N GLN A 248 15.96 6.38 23.53
CA GLN A 248 15.86 5.36 24.57
C GLN A 248 15.38 4.08 23.91
N ALA A 249 16.20 3.03 23.97
CA ALA A 249 15.86 1.71 23.45
C ALA A 249 15.83 0.68 24.57
N LEU A 250 14.73 -0.07 24.65
CA LEU A 250 14.59 -1.23 25.51
C LEU A 250 14.57 -2.49 24.64
N GLN A 251 15.58 -3.34 24.79
CA GLN A 251 15.56 -4.65 24.15
C GLN A 251 14.54 -5.57 24.86
N VAL A 252 13.62 -6.15 24.08
CA VAL A 252 12.62 -7.09 24.57
C VAL A 252 13.09 -8.52 24.30
N GLY A 253 13.59 -9.17 25.36
CA GLY A 253 14.12 -10.52 25.29
C GLY A 253 15.42 -10.61 24.47
N ASN A 254 15.73 -11.82 23.99
CA ASN A 254 17.06 -12.11 23.41
C ASN A 254 17.11 -12.01 21.86
N LYS A 255 16.03 -11.57 21.21
CA LYS A 255 15.86 -11.67 19.74
C LYS A 255 16.19 -10.38 18.96
N GLN A 256 16.99 -9.46 19.52
CA GLN A 256 17.28 -8.15 18.89
C GLN A 256 16.01 -7.39 18.47
N VAL A 257 14.97 -7.47 19.31
CA VAL A 257 13.73 -6.69 19.17
C VAL A 257 13.80 -5.56 20.18
N TYR A 258 13.54 -4.33 19.73
CA TYR A 258 13.67 -3.12 20.53
C TYR A 258 12.36 -2.34 20.52
N LEU A 259 11.91 -1.93 21.71
CA LEU A 259 10.96 -0.83 21.87
C LEU A 259 11.79 0.44 21.94
N VAL A 260 11.59 1.31 20.95
CA VAL A 260 12.40 2.51 20.77
C VAL A 260 11.51 3.72 20.96
N GLY A 261 11.95 4.69 21.77
CA GLY A 261 11.32 5.99 21.95
C GLY A 261 12.37 7.10 22.03
N ALA A 262 11.97 8.35 21.84
CA ALA A 262 12.80 9.53 22.08
C ALA A 262 12.08 10.52 23.00
#